data_AF-A0AA42IMT1-F1
#
_entry.id   AF-A0AA42IMT1-F1
#
_cell.length_a   1.000
_cell.length_b   1.000
_cell.length_c   1.000
_cell.angle_alpha   90.00
_cell.angle_beta   90.00
_cell.angle_gamma   90.00
#
_symmetry.space_group_name_H-M   'P 1'
#
loop_
_entity.id
_entity.type
_entity.pdbx_description
1 polymer ?
#
loop_
_entity_poly.entity_id
_entity_poly.type
_entity_poly.pdbx_seq_one_letter_code
_entity_poly.pdbx_strand_id
1 'polypeptide(L)' 'MIPDTERPTVYDWNATCDICLRPRSAGGHQKCSKKRQAMRRQEQEPRQQ' A
#
# COMPACT_ATOMS: atom_id res chain seq x y z
N MET A 1 13.42 12.16 -33.77
CA MET A 1 13.86 11.63 -32.47
C MET A 1 12.93 12.22 -31.42
N ILE A 2 12.02 11.43 -30.87
CA ILE A 2 11.06 11.89 -29.85
C ILE A 2 11.80 11.79 -28.50
N PRO A 3 11.88 12.87 -27.70
CA PRO A 3 12.61 12.85 -26.43
C PRO A 3 11.96 11.88 -25.44
N ASP A 4 12.75 10.99 -24.84
CA ASP A 4 12.39 9.94 -23.87
C ASP A 4 11.93 10.50 -22.49
N THR A 5 11.44 11.74 -22.44
CA THR A 5 11.06 12.44 -21.20
C THR A 5 9.60 12.24 -20.82
N GLU A 6 8.83 11.47 -21.58
CA GLU A 6 7.39 11.29 -21.39
C GLU A 6 6.99 9.84 -21.12
N ARG A 7 7.89 8.98 -20.60
CA ARG A 7 7.40 7.74 -19.98
C ARG A 7 6.60 8.17 -18.75
N PRO A 8 5.27 7.98 -18.72
CA PRO A 8 4.57 8.06 -17.44
C PRO A 8 5.28 7.05 -16.56
N THR A 9 5.97 7.54 -15.53
CA THR A 9 6.45 6.70 -14.45
C THR A 9 5.18 6.02 -13.97
N VAL A 10 5.07 4.73 -14.27
CA VAL A 10 3.89 3.94 -13.99
C VAL A 10 3.48 4.32 -12.59
N TYR A 11 2.34 5.00 -12.43
CA TYR A 11 1.89 5.46 -11.13
C TYR A 11 1.65 4.17 -10.37
N ASP A 12 2.66 3.76 -9.61
CA ASP A 12 2.69 2.47 -8.97
C ASP A 12 1.72 2.61 -7.80
N TRP A 13 0.45 2.33 -8.07
CA TRP A 13 -0.58 2.30 -7.04
C TRP A 13 -0.15 1.36 -5.90
N ASN A 14 0.68 0.36 -6.21
CA ASN A 14 1.34 -0.53 -5.26
C ASN A 14 2.39 0.15 -4.35
N ALA A 15 2.97 1.27 -4.78
CA ALA A 15 3.91 2.07 -4.03
C ALA A 15 3.22 2.97 -3.02
N THR A 16 1.89 2.98 -2.93
CA THR A 16 1.14 3.70 -1.89
C THR A 16 0.69 2.74 -0.79
N CYS A 17 0.83 3.16 0.46
CA CYS A 17 0.34 2.38 1.59
C CYS A 17 -1.19 2.51 1.70
N ASP A 18 -1.92 1.40 1.58
CA ASP A 18 -3.38 1.34 1.71
C ASP A 18 -3.94 1.82 3.07
N ILE A 19 -3.09 1.94 4.10
CA ILE A 19 -3.52 2.35 5.46
C ILE A 19 -3.36 3.83 5.71
N CYS A 20 -2.27 4.44 5.25
CA CYS A 20 -1.96 5.85 5.52
C CYS A 20 -1.89 6.71 4.26
N LEU A 21 -2.11 6.11 3.08
CA LEU A 21 -2.10 6.75 1.76
C LEU A 21 -0.80 7.53 1.43
N ARG A 22 0.28 7.27 2.17
CA ARG A 22 1.61 7.81 1.89
C ARG A 22 2.41 6.84 1.02
N PRO A 23 3.36 7.34 0.22
CA PRO A 23 4.29 6.46 -0.49
C PRO A 23 4.99 5.50 0.48
N ARG A 24 5.14 4.24 0.08
CA ARG A 24 5.90 3.22 0.81
C ARG A 24 7.35 3.64 1.01
N SER A 25 7.89 4.42 0.07
CA SER A 25 9.23 4.99 0.11
C SER A 25 9.38 6.17 1.08
N ALA A 26 8.28 6.77 1.56
CA ALA A 26 8.31 8.00 2.36
C ALA A 26 8.59 7.77 3.87
N GLY A 27 8.89 6.54 4.31
CA GLY A 27 9.30 6.27 5.69
C GLY A 27 8.88 4.90 6.24
N GLY A 28 9.00 4.72 7.56
CA GLY A 28 8.72 3.46 8.25
C GLY A 28 7.23 3.16 8.42
N HIS A 29 6.73 2.16 7.70
CA HIS A 29 5.33 1.70 7.76
C HIS A 29 5.06 0.63 8.84
N GLN A 30 5.84 0.62 9.93
CA GLN A 30 5.74 -0.37 11.01
C GLN A 30 4.34 -0.39 11.67
N LYS A 31 3.76 0.79 11.95
CA LYS A 31 2.40 0.90 12.50
C LYS A 31 1.33 0.43 11.51
N CYS A 32 1.49 0.78 10.23
CA CYS A 32 0.63 0.33 9.15
C CYS A 32 0.69 -1.20 8.99
N SER A 33 1.89 -1.79 9.07
CA SER A 33 2.07 -3.25 9.00
C SER A 33 1.30 -3.96 10.11
N LYS A 34 1.40 -3.49 11.36
CA LYS A 34 0.62 -4.05 12.49
C LYS A 34 -0.89 -3.93 12.28
N LYS A 35 -1.37 -2.77 11.81
CA LYS A 35 -2.81 -2.58 11.52
C LYS A 35 -3.30 -3.51 10.40
N ARG A 36 -2.49 -3.71 9.36
CA ARG A 36 -2.79 -4.67 8.27
C ARG A 36 -2.91 -6.10 8.78
N GLN A 37 -2.02 -6.52 9.67
CA GLN A 37 -2.08 -7.84 10.29
C GLN A 37 -3.33 -8.00 11.17
N ALA A 38 -3.70 -6.96 11.93
CA ALA A 38 -4.91 -6.98 12.76
C ALA A 38 -6.19 -7.08 11.91
N MET A 39 -6.31 -6.30 10.83
CA MET A 39 -7.45 -6.40 9.90
C MET A 39 -7.56 -7.79 9.29
N ARG A 40 -6.45 -8.35 8.81
CA ARG A 40 -6.41 -9.72 8.28
C ARG A 40 -6.78 -10.80 9.30
N ARG A 41 -6.53 -10.56 10.59
CA ARG A 41 -6.98 -11.46 11.67
C ARG A 41 -8.48 -11.36 11.86
N GLN A 42 -9.05 -10.15 11.85
CA GLN A 42 -10.50 -9.95 11.95
C GLN A 42 -11.26 -10.52 10.74
N GLU A 43 -10.71 -10.40 9.53
CA GLU A 43 -11.29 -11.01 8.34
C GLU A 43 -11.23 -12.55 8.35
N GLN A 44 -10.26 -13.14 9.07
CA GLN A 44 -10.08 -14.58 9.22
C GLN A 44 -10.76 -15.17 10.46
N GLU A 45 -11.40 -14.36 11.30
CA GLU A 45 -12.47 -14.82 12.18
C GLU A 45 -13.78 -14.70 11.39
N PRO A 46 -14.13 -15.68 10.53
CA PRO A 46 -15.47 -15.67 9.96
C PRO A 46 -16.43 -15.69 11.14
N ARG A 47 -17.40 -14.79 11.08
CA ARG A 47 -18.66 -14.85 11.83
C ARG A 47 -19.08 -16.31 11.95
N GLN A 48 -18.77 -16.94 13.08
CA GLN A 48 -19.51 -18.12 13.51
C GLN A 48 -20.87 -17.57 13.91
N GLN A 49 -21.76 -17.49 12.92
CA GLN A 49 -23.20 -17.42 13.14
C GLN A 49 -23.68 -18.82 13.51
#